data_AF-A0A6P4ZED1-F1
#
_entry.id   AF-A0A6P4ZED1-F1
#
_cell.length_a   1.000
_cell.length_b   1.000
_cell.length_c   1.000
_cell.angle_alpha   90.00
_cell.angle_beta   90.00
_cell.angle_gamma   90.00
#
_symmetry.space_group_name_H-M   'P 1'
#
loop_
_entity.id
_entity.type
_entity.pdbx_description
1 polymer ?
#
loop_
_entity_poly.entity_id
_entity_poly.type
_entity_poly.pdbx_seq_one_letter_code
_entity_poly.pdbx_strand_id
1 'polypeptide(L)'
;MHGDLSTHLHTEECNQLIQALQKCHIENPFGRFLGKCNEQNALMDRCLAQERQENRRKNREKAQEKKKKLQEALQVQRKKAEENAR
;
A
#
# COMPACT_ATOMS: atom_id res chain seq x y z
N MET A 1 -3.89 -4.55 16.32
CA MET A 1 -3.76 -3.15 15.86
C MET A 1 -3.64 -3.19 14.35
N HIS A 2 -4.72 -2.91 13.62
CA HIS A 2 -4.69 -2.77 12.15
C HIS A 2 -4.36 -1.31 11.78
N GLY A 3 -4.01 -1.06 10.52
CA GLY A 3 -3.85 0.29 9.98
C GLY A 3 -5.18 1.03 9.85
N ASP A 4 -5.18 2.15 9.13
CA ASP A 4 -6.42 2.80 8.70
C ASP A 4 -7.25 1.81 7.85
N LEU A 5 -8.55 1.72 8.13
CA LEU A 5 -9.53 0.84 7.44
C LEU A 5 -10.57 1.66 6.66
N SER A 6 -10.28 2.93 6.35
CA SER A 6 -11.18 3.75 5.57
C SER A 6 -11.44 3.13 4.19
N THR A 7 -12.70 3.02 3.81
CA THR A 7 -13.14 2.23 2.64
C THR A 7 -12.56 2.72 1.31
N HIS A 8 -12.17 3.99 1.23
CA HIS A 8 -11.58 4.59 0.03
C HIS A 8 -10.09 4.30 -0.16
N LEU A 9 -9.41 3.74 0.86
CA LEU A 9 -7.98 3.41 0.80
C LEU A 9 -7.69 2.01 0.26
N HIS A 10 -8.71 1.16 0.19
CA HIS A 10 -8.56 -0.28 -0.05
C HIS A 10 -9.27 -0.71 -1.32
N THR A 11 -8.82 -1.84 -1.87
CA THR A 11 -9.57 -2.54 -2.94
C THR A 11 -10.94 -2.98 -2.45
N GLU A 12 -11.87 -3.17 -3.41
CA GLU A 12 -13.22 -3.66 -3.12
C GLU A 12 -13.20 -5.01 -2.37
N GLU A 13 -12.28 -5.90 -2.73
CA GLU A 13 -12.10 -7.19 -2.08
C GLU A 13 -11.71 -7.05 -0.59
N CYS A 14 -10.72 -6.20 -0.28
CA CYS A 14 -10.34 -5.97 1.12
C CYS A 14 -11.44 -5.25 1.90
N ASN A 15 -12.21 -4.37 1.24
CA ASN A 15 -13.36 -3.70 1.85
C ASN A 15 -14.45 -4.67 2.29
N GLN A 16 -14.71 -5.75 1.54
CA GLN A 16 -15.65 -6.78 1.95
C GLN A 16 -15.21 -7.48 3.25
N LEU A 17 -13.91 -7.75 3.40
CA LEU A 17 -13.36 -8.35 4.62
C LEU A 17 -13.40 -7.39 5.81
N ILE A 18 -13.15 -6.10 5.58
CA ILE A 18 -13.29 -5.05 6.61
C ILE A 18 -14.74 -4.98 7.10
N GLN A 19 -15.71 -4.99 6.19
CA GLN A 19 -17.13 -5.00 6.55
C GLN A 19 -17.52 -6.26 7.32
N ALA A 20 -16.99 -7.43 6.95
CA ALA A 20 -17.22 -8.68 7.68
C ALA A 20 -16.68 -8.62 9.12
N LEU A 21 -15.49 -8.05 9.30
CA LEU A 21 -14.89 -7.85 10.62
C LEU A 21 -15.70 -6.84 11.46
N GLN A 22 -16.12 -5.72 10.86
CA GLN A 22 -16.97 -4.72 11.52
C GLN A 22 -18.30 -5.33 11.96
N LYS A 23 -18.94 -6.13 11.10
CA LYS A 23 -20.16 -6.86 11.44
C LYS A 23 -19.95 -7.81 12.62
N CYS A 24 -18.84 -8.57 12.63
CA CYS A 24 -18.51 -9.45 13.75
C CYS A 24 -18.34 -8.66 15.06
N HIS A 25 -17.71 -7.49 15.02
CA HIS A 25 -17.54 -6.62 16.19
C HIS A 25 -18.86 -6.03 16.69
N ILE A 26 -19.79 -5.69 15.80
CA ILE A 26 -21.12 -5.18 16.15
C ILE A 26 -21.96 -6.29 16.80
N GLU A 27 -21.95 -7.49 16.22
CA GLU A 27 -22.69 -8.65 16.74
C GLU A 27 -22.08 -9.19 18.05
N ASN A 28 -20.78 -8.97 18.28
CA ASN A 28 -20.05 -9.51 19.43
C ASN A 28 -19.23 -8.41 20.17
N PRO A 29 -19.88 -7.44 20.83
CA PRO A 29 -19.19 -6.31 21.46
C PRO A 29 -18.16 -6.73 22.52
N PHE A 30 -18.45 -7.77 23.28
CA PHE A 30 -17.52 -8.37 24.26
C PHE A 30 -16.64 -9.45 23.62
N GLY A 31 -17.17 -10.19 22.64
CA GLY A 31 -16.45 -11.26 21.94
C GLY A 31 -15.25 -10.78 21.13
N ARG A 32 -15.24 -9.52 20.68
CA ARG A 32 -14.08 -8.91 20.01
C ARG A 32 -12.82 -8.92 20.88
N PHE A 33 -12.97 -8.79 22.20
CA PHE A 33 -11.84 -8.80 23.14
C PHE A 33 -11.40 -10.21 23.52
N LEU A 34 -12.31 -11.19 23.39
CA LEU A 34 -12.06 -12.60 23.68
C LEU A 34 -11.57 -13.38 22.44
N GLY A 35 -11.34 -12.71 21.31
CA GLY A 35 -10.83 -13.33 20.08
C GLY A 35 -11.87 -14.00 19.20
N LYS A 36 -13.17 -13.75 19.40
CA LYS A 36 -14.26 -14.36 18.63
C LYS A 36 -14.24 -13.99 17.13
N CYS A 37 -13.61 -12.87 16.78
CA CYS A 37 -13.49 -12.36 15.41
C CYS A 37 -12.09 -12.56 14.80
N ASN A 38 -11.27 -13.46 15.38
CA ASN A 38 -9.88 -13.65 14.95
C ASN A 38 -9.74 -14.17 13.52
N GLU A 39 -10.69 -14.97 13.05
CA GLU A 39 -10.66 -15.51 11.69
C GLU A 39 -10.85 -14.41 10.64
N GLN A 40 -11.90 -13.59 10.81
CA GLN A 40 -12.18 -12.44 9.96
C GLN A 40 -11.01 -11.45 10.01
N ASN A 41 -10.44 -11.25 11.20
CA ASN A 41 -9.28 -10.37 11.37
C ASN A 41 -8.06 -10.92 10.61
N ALA A 42 -7.79 -12.22 10.67
CA ALA A 42 -6.68 -12.85 9.97
C ALA A 42 -6.83 -12.79 8.44
N LEU A 43 -8.06 -12.92 7.93
CA LEU A 43 -8.35 -12.76 6.51
C LEU A 43 -8.12 -11.32 6.04
N MET A 44 -8.67 -10.36 6.78
CA MET A 44 -8.52 -8.93 6.53
C MET A 44 -7.03 -8.52 6.57
N ASP A 45 -6.28 -8.95 7.59
CA ASP A 45 -4.84 -8.66 7.72
C ASP A 45 -4.03 -9.21 6.53
N ARG A 46 -4.40 -10.40 6.02
CA ARG A 46 -3.76 -11.01 4.85
C ARG A 46 -4.00 -10.18 3.59
N CYS A 47 -5.23 -9.74 3.38
CA CYS A 47 -5.60 -8.89 2.24
C CYS A 47 -4.82 -7.56 2.28
N LEU A 48 -4.84 -6.87 3.43
CA LEU A 48 -4.10 -5.62 3.60
C LEU A 48 -2.58 -5.79 3.49
N ALA A 49 -2.04 -6.94 3.87
CA ALA A 49 -0.62 -7.23 3.67
C ALA A 49 -0.26 -7.35 2.18
N GLN A 50 -1.11 -8.01 1.39
CA GLN A 50 -0.94 -8.12 -0.06
C GLN A 50 -1.07 -6.77 -0.75
N GLU A 51 -2.09 -5.98 -0.44
CA GLU A 51 -2.27 -4.64 -0.98
C GLU A 51 -1.06 -3.73 -0.68
N ARG A 52 -0.56 -3.78 0.56
CA ARG A 52 0.66 -3.04 0.92
C ARG A 52 1.88 -3.51 0.14
N GLN A 53 2.03 -4.81 -0.13
CA GLN A 53 3.13 -5.32 -0.96
C GLN A 53 3.03 -4.82 -2.41
N GLU A 54 1.84 -4.88 -3.00
CA GLU A 54 1.57 -4.41 -4.36
C GLU A 54 1.83 -2.91 -4.51
N ASN A 55 1.36 -2.10 -3.56
CA ASN A 55 1.63 -0.65 -3.55
C ASN A 55 3.12 -0.36 -3.39
N ARG A 56 3.84 -1.11 -2.53
CA ARG A 56 5.30 -0.99 -2.44
C ARG A 56 6.00 -1.39 -3.74
N ARG A 57 5.48 -2.38 -4.48
CA ARG A 57 6.05 -2.77 -5.79
C ARG A 57 5.86 -1.64 -6.81
N LYS A 58 4.64 -1.16 -7.00
CA LYS A 58 4.31 -0.05 -7.91
C LYS A 58 5.10 1.22 -7.59
N ASN A 59 5.24 1.56 -6.31
CA ASN A 59 6.02 2.73 -5.89
C ASN A 59 7.51 2.56 -6.17
N ARG A 60 8.06 1.36 -5.99
CA ARG A 60 9.46 1.06 -6.34
C ARG A 60 9.69 1.19 -7.85
N GLU A 61 8.81 0.64 -8.67
CA GLU A 61 8.88 0.76 -10.14
C GLU A 61 8.85 2.23 -10.58
N LYS A 62 7.88 3.01 -10.09
CA LYS A 62 7.78 4.45 -10.37
C LYS A 62 9.02 5.22 -9.89
N ALA A 63 9.57 4.88 -8.73
CA ALA A 63 10.76 5.52 -8.21
C ALA A 63 12.00 5.22 -9.08
N GLN A 64 12.15 3.97 -9.54
CA GLN A 64 13.23 3.57 -10.44
C GLN A 64 13.13 4.30 -11.78
N GLU A 65 11.93 4.39 -12.37
CA GLU A 65 11.70 5.11 -13.62
C GLU A 65 12.06 6.60 -13.48
N LYS A 66 11.58 7.25 -12.41
CA LYS A 66 11.93 8.65 -12.11
C LYS A 66 13.43 8.84 -11.92
N LYS A 67 14.09 7.92 -11.21
CA LYS A 67 15.54 7.95 -11.00
C LYS A 67 16.29 7.86 -12.33
N LYS A 68 15.90 6.95 -13.22
CA LYS A 68 16.50 6.79 -14.56
C LYS A 68 16.37 8.07 -15.37
N LYS A 69 15.16 8.63 -15.46
CA LYS A 69 14.88 9.90 -16.17
C LYS A 69 15.73 11.06 -15.63
N LEU A 70 15.82 11.18 -14.31
CA LEU A 70 16.65 12.21 -13.67
C LEU A 70 18.13 12.03 -14.02
N GLN A 71 18.63 10.80 -13.97
CA GLN A 71 20.03 10.50 -14.25
C GLN A 71 20.38 10.78 -15.72
N GLU A 72 19.50 10.42 -16.66
CA GLU A 72 19.63 10.75 -18.09
C GLU A 72 19.64 12.26 -18.32
N ALA A 73 18.71 13.00 -17.70
CA ALA A 73 18.66 14.46 -17.81
C ALA A 73 19.95 15.12 -17.29
N LEU A 74 20.47 14.67 -16.14
CA LEU A 74 21.73 15.14 -15.58
C LEU A 74 22.92 14.83 -16.49
N GLN A 75 22.97 13.64 -17.11
CA GLN A 75 24.03 13.30 -18.07
C GLN A 75 23.99 14.20 -19.32
N VAL A 76 22.81 14.48 -19.86
CA VAL A 76 22.64 15.40 -21.00
C VAL A 76 23.13 16.80 -20.63
N GLN A 77 22.76 17.31 -19.45
CA GLN A 77 23.21 18.63 -19.00
C GLN A 77 24.73 18.69 -18.82
N ARG A 78 25.34 17.64 -18.24
CA ARG A 78 26.80 17.56 -18.10
C ARG A 78 27.52 17.60 -19.45
N LYS A 79 27.06 16.82 -20.43
CA LYS A 79 27.62 16.82 -21.79
C LYS A 79 27.51 18.19 -22.46
N LYS A 80 26.35 18.85 -22.36
CA LYS A 80 26.16 20.20 -22.89
C LYS A 80 27.08 21.23 -22.24
N ALA A 81 27.29 21.13 -20.92
CA ALA A 81 28.21 22.02 -20.21
C ALA A 81 29.68 21.79 -20.65
N GLU A 82 30.08 20.53 -20.86
CA GLU A 82 31.40 20.17 -21.39
C GLU A 82 31.62 20.65 -22.83
N GLU A 83 30.61 20.55 -23.70
CA GLU A 83 30.63 21.09 -25.06
C GLU A 83 30.73 22.61 -25.09
N ASN A 84 29.93 23.31 -24.28
CA ASN A 84 29.96 24.78 -24.21
C ASN A 84 31.27 25.34 -23.61
N ALA A 85 32.03 24.52 -22.88
CA ALA A 85 33.31 24.89 -22.30
C ALA A 85 34.50 24.65 -23.25
N ARG A 86 34.28 24.03 -24.42
CA ARG A 86 35.28 23.84 -25.48
C ARG A 86 35.17 24.94 -26.51
#